data_AF-A0A960ST98-F1
#
_entry.id   AF-A0A960ST98-F1
#
_cell.length_a   1.000
_cell.length_b   1.000
_cell.length_c   1.000
_cell.angle_alpha   90.00
_cell.angle_beta   90.00
_cell.angle_gamma   90.00
#
_symmetry.space_group_name_H-M   'P 1'
#
loop_
_entity.id
_entity.type
_entity.pdbx_description
1 polymer ?
#
loop_
_entity_poly.entity_id
_entity_poly.type
_entity_poly.pdbx_seq_one_letter_code
_entity_poly.pdbx_strand_id
1 'polypeptide(L)'
;METQAGIQGVFDFESGNSNGFQNWRREQERRLEAVRREWGLPVGRRVRLRLRDIDGEFEGRLVLVHQPVTCDARLPLHLRIDAMDFRSTDIEQCIRLS
;
A
#
# COMPACT_ATOMS: atom_id res chain seq x y z
N MET A 1 31.43 -7.68 -22.84
CA MET A 1 31.00 -7.75 -21.43
C MET A 1 31.07 -6.32 -20.91
N GLU A 2 29.94 -5.63 -20.84
CA GLU A 2 29.85 -4.28 -20.28
C GLU A 2 28.75 -4.28 -19.22
N THR A 3 29.13 -3.95 -18.00
CA THR A 3 28.28 -3.84 -16.82
C THR A 3 27.87 -2.38 -16.60
N GLN A 4 26.55 -2.19 -16.49
CA GLN A 4 25.87 -1.35 -15.48
C GLN A 4 25.96 0.19 -15.60
N ALA A 5 24.80 0.81 -15.87
CA ALA A 5 24.34 1.95 -15.09
C ALA A 5 22.80 1.93 -15.09
N GLY A 6 22.23 1.69 -13.91
CA GLY A 6 20.80 1.58 -13.70
C GLY A 6 20.07 2.88 -14.06
N ILE A 7 18.85 2.72 -14.56
CA ILE A 7 17.90 3.82 -14.75
C ILE A 7 17.49 4.28 -13.35
N GLN A 8 18.30 5.15 -12.75
CA GLN A 8 17.99 5.86 -11.52
C GLN A 8 17.05 7.01 -11.91
N GLY A 9 15.76 6.85 -11.59
CA GLY A 9 14.78 7.91 -11.74
C GLY A 9 15.31 9.20 -11.13
N VAL A 10 15.27 10.28 -11.91
CA VAL A 10 15.75 11.60 -11.51
C VAL A 10 14.98 12.05 -10.27
N PHE A 11 15.60 11.89 -9.10
CA PHE A 11 15.17 12.53 -7.87
C PHE A 11 15.81 13.91 -7.84
N ASP A 12 15.10 14.88 -8.40
CA ASP A 12 15.48 16.29 -8.37
C ASP A 12 15.08 16.88 -7.01
N PHE A 13 16.02 16.88 -6.05
CA PHE A 13 15.82 17.41 -4.70
C PHE A 13 16.03 18.94 -4.61
N GLU A 14 16.36 19.62 -5.71
CA GLU A 14 16.84 21.01 -5.70
C GLU A 14 15.78 22.09 -5.97
N SER A 15 14.52 21.75 -6.15
CA SER A 15 13.48 22.77 -6.28
C SER A 15 12.41 22.61 -5.20
N GLY A 16 12.31 23.62 -4.32
CA GLY A 16 11.17 23.88 -3.44
C GLY A 16 9.90 24.18 -4.23
N ASN A 17 9.53 23.30 -5.14
CA ASN A 17 8.43 23.43 -6.06
C ASN A 17 7.27 22.62 -5.48
N SER A 18 6.30 23.31 -4.89
CA SER A 18 5.05 22.73 -4.39
C SER A 18 4.39 21.79 -5.41
N ASN A 19 4.67 21.97 -6.71
CA ASN A 19 4.20 21.12 -7.80
C ASN A 19 4.81 19.71 -7.82
N GLY A 20 6.08 19.54 -7.43
CA GLY A 20 6.74 18.23 -7.37
C GLY A 20 6.14 17.33 -6.31
N PHE A 21 5.98 17.87 -5.09
CA PHE A 21 5.33 17.15 -3.98
C PHE A 21 3.86 16.80 -4.29
N GLN A 22 3.11 17.72 -4.91
CA GLN A 22 1.72 17.47 -5.31
C GLN A 22 1.61 16.41 -6.41
N ASN A 23 2.49 16.43 -7.41
CA ASN A 23 2.53 15.41 -8.46
C ASN A 23 2.90 14.03 -7.90
N TRP A 24 3.91 13.98 -7.01
CA TRP A 24 4.26 12.76 -6.29
C TRP A 24 3.08 12.22 -5.48
N ARG A 25 2.39 13.09 -4.73
CA ARG A 25 1.21 12.70 -3.93
C ARG A 25 0.10 12.12 -4.79
N ARG A 26 -0.23 12.75 -5.92
CA ARG A 26 -1.24 12.23 -6.87
C ARG A 26 -0.84 10.87 -7.43
N GLU A 27 0.43 10.68 -7.73
CA GLU A 27 0.95 9.41 -8.22
C GLU A 27 0.84 8.31 -7.14
N GLN A 28 1.16 8.63 -5.88
CA GLN A 28 0.94 7.70 -4.76
C GLN A 28 -0.55 7.36 -4.56
N GLU A 29 -1.43 8.36 -4.67
CA GLU A 29 -2.87 8.15 -4.55
C GLU A 29 -3.43 7.29 -5.68
N ARG A 30 -3.00 7.50 -6.93
CA ARG A 30 -3.39 6.66 -8.07
C ARG A 30 -2.96 5.20 -7.89
N ARG A 31 -1.75 4.97 -7.38
CA ARG A 31 -1.26 3.60 -7.10
C ARG A 31 -2.07 2.95 -6.00
N LEU A 32 -2.35 3.66 -4.91
CA LEU A 32 -3.22 3.16 -3.84
C LEU A 32 -4.63 2.86 -4.35
N GLU A 33 -5.15 3.68 -5.26
CA GLU A 33 -6.45 3.44 -5.89
C GLU A 33 -6.45 2.18 -6.76
N ALA A 34 -5.40 1.95 -7.55
CA ALA A 34 -5.24 0.72 -8.31
C ALA A 34 -5.21 -0.52 -7.39
N VAL A 35 -4.45 -0.46 -6.30
CA VAL A 35 -4.39 -1.55 -5.29
C VAL A 35 -5.76 -1.77 -4.65
N ARG A 36 -6.48 -0.71 -4.28
CA ARG A 36 -7.83 -0.82 -3.71
C ARG A 36 -8.80 -1.49 -4.68
N ARG A 37 -8.73 -1.13 -5.96
CA ARG A 37 -9.61 -1.67 -6.99
C ARG A 37 -9.31 -3.15 -7.27
N GLU A 38 -8.04 -3.49 -7.33
CA GLU A 38 -7.60 -4.83 -7.71
C GLU A 38 -7.79 -5.86 -6.59
N TRP A 39 -7.45 -5.51 -5.34
CA TRP A 39 -7.63 -6.42 -4.19
C TRP A 39 -8.97 -6.22 -3.46
N GLY A 40 -9.74 -5.19 -3.79
CA GLY A 40 -10.98 -4.86 -3.07
C GLY A 40 -10.76 -4.37 -1.63
N LEU A 41 -9.52 -4.07 -1.25
CA LEU A 41 -9.15 -3.71 0.13
C LEU A 41 -9.08 -2.19 0.33
N PRO A 42 -9.63 -1.63 1.41
CA PRO A 42 -9.63 -0.20 1.70
C PRO A 42 -8.27 0.31 2.25
N VAL A 43 -7.17 0.02 1.54
CA VAL A 43 -5.80 0.43 1.92
C VAL A 43 -5.71 1.95 2.09
N GLY A 44 -5.03 2.41 3.13
CA GLY A 44 -4.85 3.81 3.50
C GLY A 44 -6.04 4.44 4.23
N ARG A 45 -7.09 3.66 4.54
CA ARG A 45 -8.26 4.09 5.31
C ARG A 45 -8.26 3.45 6.70
N ARG A 46 -9.09 3.99 7.61
CA ARG A 46 -9.40 3.30 8.87
C ARG A 46 -10.30 2.11 8.58
N VAL A 47 -10.01 1.00 9.23
CA VAL A 47 -10.71 -0.27 9.03
C VAL A 47 -10.88 -0.97 10.36
N ARG A 48 -11.87 -1.86 10.40
CA ARG A 48 -11.96 -2.96 11.35
C ARG A 48 -11.67 -4.26 10.63
N LEU A 49 -10.75 -5.05 11.15
CA LEU A 49 -10.19 -6.24 10.55
C LEU A 49 -10.36 -7.43 11.49
N ARG A 50 -10.73 -8.58 10.93
CA ARG A 50 -10.63 -9.88 11.57
C ARG A 50 -9.68 -10.72 10.75
N LEU A 51 -8.68 -11.30 11.41
CA LEU A 51 -7.67 -12.14 10.76
C LEU A 51 -8.00 -13.61 11.04
N ARG A 52 -7.63 -14.47 10.10
CA ARG A 52 -7.68 -15.91 10.26
C ARG A 52 -6.71 -16.33 11.37
N ASP A 53 -7.13 -17.30 12.16
CA ASP A 53 -6.30 -17.92 13.21
C ASP A 53 -5.80 -16.95 14.31
N ILE A 54 -6.36 -15.74 14.37
CA ILE A 54 -6.09 -14.75 15.41
C ILE A 54 -7.42 -14.31 16.00
N ASP A 55 -7.61 -14.58 17.29
CA ASP A 55 -8.81 -14.15 18.00
C ASP A 55 -8.83 -12.64 18.21
N GLY A 56 -9.94 -12.03 17.82
CA GLY A 56 -10.22 -10.62 18.05
C GLY A 56 -10.48 -9.82 16.78
N GLU A 57 -10.89 -8.57 16.99
CA GLU A 57 -11.01 -7.57 15.93
C GLU A 57 -9.95 -6.49 16.14
N PHE A 58 -9.31 -6.08 15.04
CA PHE A 58 -8.28 -5.06 15.02
C PHE A 58 -8.84 -3.83 14.34
N GLU A 59 -8.78 -2.69 15.01
CA GLU A 59 -9.17 -1.40 14.43
C GLU A 59 -7.95 -0.51 14.28
N GLY A 60 -7.80 0.12 13.11
CA GLY A 60 -6.66 0.97 12.84
C GLY A 60 -6.59 1.37 11.38
N ARG A 61 -5.47 1.99 10.98
CA ARG A 61 -5.25 2.36 9.59
C ARG A 61 -4.59 1.21 8.84
N LEU A 62 -5.26 0.70 7.80
CA LEU A 62 -4.67 -0.31 6.92
C LEU A 62 -3.61 0.34 6.04
N VAL A 63 -2.38 -0.14 6.06
CA VAL A 63 -1.29 0.38 5.21
C VAL A 63 -0.57 -0.76 4.50
N LEU A 64 0.07 -0.44 3.37
CA LEU A 64 0.98 -1.36 2.70
C LEU A 64 2.33 -1.31 3.41
N VAL A 65 2.89 -2.48 3.73
CA VAL A 65 4.26 -2.57 4.23
C VAL A 65 5.26 -2.30 3.10
N HIS A 66 4.96 -2.82 1.91
CA HIS A 66 5.75 -2.62 0.70
C HIS A 66 4.85 -2.27 -0.48
N GLN A 67 5.34 -1.45 -1.42
CA GLN A 67 4.62 -1.25 -2.67
C GLN A 67 4.71 -2.52 -3.52
N PRO A 68 3.57 -3.06 -4.00
CA PRO A 68 3.60 -4.18 -4.91
C PRO A 68 4.24 -3.73 -6.23
N VAL A 69 5.16 -4.54 -6.76
CA VAL A 69 5.83 -4.27 -8.05
C VAL A 69 4.83 -4.35 -9.21
N THR A 70 3.81 -5.20 -9.07
CA THR A 70 2.73 -5.41 -10.03
C THR A 70 1.39 -5.38 -9.32
N CYS A 71 0.38 -4.77 -9.95
CA CYS A 71 -1.02 -4.89 -9.50
C CYS A 71 -1.61 -6.19 -10.06
N ASP A 72 -1.42 -7.29 -9.33
CA ASP A 72 -2.01 -8.61 -9.64
C ASP A 72 -2.68 -9.17 -8.38
N ALA A 73 -4.01 -9.22 -8.37
CA ALA A 73 -4.81 -9.70 -7.24
C ALA A 73 -4.47 -11.13 -6.76
N ARG A 74 -3.79 -11.93 -7.59
CA ARG A 74 -3.38 -13.29 -7.26
C ARG A 74 -2.21 -13.33 -6.28
N LEU A 75 -1.46 -12.25 -6.17
CA LEU A 75 -0.32 -12.15 -5.26
C LEU A 75 -0.76 -11.59 -3.90
N PRO A 76 -0.33 -12.21 -2.78
CA PRO A 76 -0.66 -11.71 -1.46
C PRO A 76 -0.01 -10.35 -1.21
N LEU A 77 -0.79 -9.39 -0.72
CA LEU A 77 -0.26 -8.10 -0.28
C LEU A 77 0.26 -8.19 1.15
N HIS A 78 1.38 -7.53 1.40
CA HIS A 78 1.89 -7.34 2.76
C HIS A 78 1.28 -6.06 3.34
N LEU A 79 0.49 -6.23 4.39
CA LEU A 79 -0.34 -5.22 5.00
C LEU A 79 0.05 -5.04 6.46
N ARG A 80 -0.24 -3.84 6.99
CA ARG A 80 -0.07 -3.51 8.39
C ARG A 80 -1.28 -2.78 8.93
N ILE A 81 -1.64 -3.09 10.17
CA ILE A 81 -2.54 -2.30 11.01
C ILE A 81 -1.81 -2.01 12.32
N ASP A 82 -1.64 -0.73 12.64
CA ASP A 82 -0.82 -0.27 13.76
C ASP A 82 0.58 -0.91 13.79
N ALA A 83 0.84 -1.85 14.72
CA ALA A 83 2.12 -2.55 14.86
C ALA A 83 2.10 -4.00 14.32
N MET A 84 0.99 -4.46 13.74
CA MET A 84 0.81 -5.83 13.29
C MET A 84 0.94 -5.93 11.77
N ASP A 85 1.81 -6.83 11.32
CA ASP A 85 2.02 -7.17 9.91
C ASP A 85 1.31 -8.48 9.58
N PHE A 86 0.63 -8.52 8.43
CA PHE A 86 -0.11 -9.70 7.96
C PHE A 86 -0.24 -9.68 6.44
N ARG A 87 -0.65 -10.79 5.85
CA ARG A 87 -0.92 -10.89 4.42
C ARG A 87 -2.39 -10.69 4.12
N SER A 88 -2.71 -10.23 2.91
CA SER A 88 -4.11 -10.14 2.47
C SER A 88 -4.87 -11.48 2.52
N THR A 89 -4.16 -12.60 2.41
CA THR A 89 -4.72 -13.96 2.54
C THR A 89 -5.17 -14.29 3.96
N ASP A 90 -4.61 -13.60 4.95
CA ASP A 90 -4.90 -13.81 6.37
C ASP A 90 -6.15 -13.03 6.78
N ILE A 91 -6.69 -12.17 5.91
CA ILE A 91 -7.92 -11.44 6.17
C ILE A 91 -9.11 -12.41 6.10
N GLU A 92 -9.85 -12.48 7.20
CA GLU A 92 -11.16 -13.14 7.26
C GLU A 92 -12.27 -12.13 6.93
N GLN A 93 -12.20 -10.94 7.54
CA GLN A 93 -13.16 -9.86 7.34
C GLN A 93 -12.46 -8.50 7.39
N CYS A 94 -12.83 -7.58 6.50
CA CYS A 94 -12.31 -6.21 6.50
C CYS A 94 -13.44 -5.21 6.21
N ILE A 95 -13.73 -4.34 7.17
CA ILE A 95 -14.77 -3.31 7.08
C ILE A 95 -14.10 -1.95 7.11
N ARG A 96 -14.41 -1.10 6.12
CA ARG A 96 -13.96 0.30 6.13
C ARG A 96 -14.77 1.09 7.16
N LEU A 97 -14.09 1.80 8.06
CA LEU A 97 -14.70 2.75 8.97
C LEU A 97 -14.71 4.14 8.30
N SER A 98 -15.87 4.78 8.33
CA SER A 98 -16.13 6.12 7.77
C SER A 98 -15.50 7.22 8.59
#